data_AF-A0AA48RCY8-F1
#
_entry.id   AF-A0AA48RCY8-F1
#
_cell.length_a   1.000
_cell.length_b   1.000
_cell.length_c   1.000
_cell.angle_alpha   90.00
_cell.angle_beta   90.00
_cell.angle_gamma   90.00
#
_symmetry.space_group_name_H-M   'P 1'
#
loop_
_entity.id
_entity.type
_entity.pdbx_description
1 polymer ?
#
loop_
_entity_poly.entity_id
_entity_poly.type
_entity_poly.pdbx_seq_one_letter_code
_entity_poly.pdbx_strand_id
1 'polypeptide(L)'
;MTIEECQKLDQPIRQDLELLDYEVRTIVDRIRSESREAGGDDATFVKASTTVLLSIAAGILARAAEDERAAFDAGSFAAGAGHAARWAEQRRLRYFVAGEA
;
A
#
# COMPACT_ATOMS: atom_id res chain seq x y z
N MET A 1 9.62 9.09 -1.44
CA MET A 1 8.92 9.32 -0.17
C MET A 1 8.83 8.01 0.59
N THR A 2 9.15 8.01 1.87
CA THR A 2 9.07 6.87 2.80
C THR A 2 7.73 6.91 3.57
N ILE A 3 7.36 5.81 4.23
CA ILE A 3 6.11 5.79 5.02
C ILE A 3 6.23 6.72 6.25
N GLU A 4 7.42 6.83 6.82
CA GLU A 4 7.76 7.75 7.90
C GLU A 4 7.68 9.22 7.45
N GLU A 5 8.02 9.52 6.20
CA GLU A 5 7.81 10.84 5.62
C GLU A 5 6.32 11.15 5.44
N CYS A 6 5.51 10.17 5.00
CA CYS A 6 4.05 10.34 4.91
C CYS A 6 3.42 10.65 6.29
N GLN A 7 3.90 10.01 7.37
CA GLN A 7 3.42 10.26 8.74
C GLN A 7 3.72 11.67 9.26
N LYS A 8 4.73 12.33 8.69
CA LYS A 8 5.15 13.68 9.06
C LYS A 8 4.47 14.78 8.24
N LEU A 9 3.60 14.42 7.29
CA LEU A 9 2.85 15.41 6.51
C LEU A 9 1.92 16.23 7.42
N ASP A 10 1.70 17.47 7.01
CA ASP A 10 0.76 18.36 7.68
C ASP A 10 -0.70 17.97 7.40
N GLN A 11 -1.60 18.43 8.25
CA GLN A 11 -3.04 18.33 7.99
C GLN A 11 -3.46 19.30 6.88
N PRO A 12 -4.47 18.96 6.04
CA PRO A 12 -5.36 17.79 6.13
C PRO A 12 -4.85 16.53 5.42
N ILE A 13 -3.78 16.65 4.63
CA ILE A 13 -3.32 15.58 3.72
C ILE A 13 -2.96 14.30 4.48
N ARG A 14 -2.34 14.42 5.66
CA ARG A 14 -2.02 13.26 6.49
C ARG A 14 -3.28 12.46 6.87
N GLN A 15 -4.35 13.13 7.32
CA GLN A 15 -5.61 12.48 7.68
C GLN A 15 -6.25 11.74 6.50
N ASP A 16 -6.29 12.37 5.34
CA ASP A 16 -6.86 11.74 4.14
C ASP A 16 -6.08 10.48 3.73
N LEU A 17 -4.75 10.52 3.85
CA LEU A 17 -3.89 9.36 3.58
C LEU A 17 -4.02 8.25 4.63
N GLU A 18 -4.21 8.59 5.91
CA GLU A 18 -4.49 7.63 6.98
C GLU A 18 -5.84 6.93 6.77
N LEU A 19 -6.87 7.69 6.38
CA LEU A 19 -8.18 7.15 6.04
C LEU A 19 -8.08 6.20 4.84
N LEU A 20 -7.34 6.59 3.79
CA LEU A 20 -7.11 5.74 2.63
C LEU A 20 -6.41 4.42 3.00
N ASP A 21 -5.37 4.44 3.84
CA ASP A 21 -4.71 3.22 4.32
C ASP A 21 -5.70 2.32 5.08
N TYR A 22 -6.52 2.91 5.97
CA TYR A 22 -7.52 2.17 6.72
C TYR A 22 -8.59 1.52 5.83
N GLU A 23 -9.16 2.27 4.88
CA GLU A 23 -10.19 1.76 3.97
C GLU A 23 -9.65 0.66 3.06
N VAL A 24 -8.47 0.84 2.48
CA VAL A 24 -7.84 -0.17 1.62
C VAL A 24 -7.55 -1.46 2.39
N ARG A 25 -7.01 -1.37 3.61
CA ARG A 25 -6.79 -2.55 4.47
C ARG A 25 -8.10 -3.28 4.77
N THR A 26 -9.13 -2.55 5.17
CA THR A 26 -10.45 -3.10 5.48
C THR A 26 -11.04 -3.85 4.28
N ILE A 27 -10.95 -3.26 3.08
CA ILE A 27 -11.43 -3.88 1.84
C ILE A 27 -10.61 -5.14 1.51
N VAL A 28 -9.27 -5.07 1.58
CA VAL A 28 -8.38 -6.20 1.30
C VAL A 28 -8.64 -7.35 2.26
N ASP A 29 -8.81 -7.09 3.56
CA ASP A 29 -9.08 -8.12 4.56
C ASP A 29 -10.45 -8.78 4.34
N ARG A 30 -11.47 -8.01 3.97
CA ARG A 30 -12.77 -8.55 3.58
C ARG A 30 -12.66 -9.48 2.37
N ILE A 31 -12.04 -9.01 1.27
CA ILE A 31 -11.87 -9.83 0.05
C ILE A 31 -11.04 -11.09 0.35
N ARG A 32 -10.04 -10.99 1.23
CA ARG A 32 -9.26 -12.14 1.68
C ARG A 32 -10.13 -13.17 2.42
N SER A 33 -10.99 -12.72 3.34
CA SER A 33 -11.90 -13.61 4.07
C SER A 33 -12.85 -14.32 3.10
N GLU A 34 -13.52 -13.56 2.24
CA GLU A 34 -14.44 -14.09 1.23
C GLU A 34 -13.74 -15.08 0.27
N SER A 35 -12.52 -14.75 -0.17
CA SER A 35 -11.72 -15.65 -1.01
C SER A 35 -11.37 -16.95 -0.29
N ARG A 36 -11.07 -16.91 1.01
CA ARG A 36 -10.75 -18.11 1.81
C ARG A 36 -11.98 -18.98 2.05
N GLU A 37 -13.11 -18.36 2.35
CA GLU A 37 -14.40 -19.05 2.49
C GLU A 37 -14.80 -19.76 1.19
N ALA A 38 -14.46 -19.18 0.04
CA ALA A 38 -14.65 -19.80 -1.28
C ALA A 38 -13.59 -20.86 -1.64
N GLY A 39 -12.66 -21.20 -0.74
CA GLY A 39 -11.59 -22.19 -0.98
C GLY A 39 -10.40 -21.67 -1.79
N GLY A 40 -10.23 -20.35 -1.88
CA GLY A 40 -9.14 -19.70 -2.60
C GLY A 40 -7.77 -19.88 -1.92
N ASP A 41 -6.72 -19.86 -2.75
CA ASP A 41 -5.33 -19.95 -2.32
C ASP A 41 -4.77 -18.60 -1.87
N ASP A 42 -4.23 -18.55 -0.65
CA ASP A 42 -3.62 -17.36 -0.05
C ASP A 42 -2.46 -16.81 -0.90
N ALA A 43 -1.65 -17.67 -1.52
CA ALA A 43 -0.51 -17.23 -2.32
C ALA A 43 -0.99 -16.52 -3.60
N THR A 44 -2.04 -17.07 -4.24
CA THR A 44 -2.69 -16.47 -5.40
C THR A 44 -3.37 -15.15 -5.03
N PHE A 45 -4.09 -15.09 -3.91
CA PHE A 45 -4.69 -13.85 -3.41
C PHE A 45 -3.63 -12.76 -3.20
N VAL A 46 -2.53 -13.07 -2.52
CA VAL A 46 -1.45 -12.10 -2.27
C VAL A 46 -0.85 -11.57 -3.56
N LYS A 47 -0.57 -12.45 -4.54
CA LYS A 47 -0.01 -12.03 -5.84
C LYS A 47 -0.98 -11.14 -6.62
N ALA A 48 -2.25 -11.55 -6.71
CA ALA A 48 -3.27 -10.81 -7.46
C ALA A 48 -3.55 -9.44 -6.82
N SER A 49 -3.81 -9.40 -5.52
CA SER A 49 -4.10 -8.16 -4.79
C SER A 49 -2.92 -7.18 -4.86
N THR A 50 -1.69 -7.65 -4.64
CA THR A 50 -0.49 -6.80 -4.75
C THR A 50 -0.32 -6.23 -6.16
N THR A 51 -0.57 -7.04 -7.20
CA THR A 51 -0.49 -6.59 -8.60
C THR A 51 -1.52 -5.48 -8.89
N VAL A 52 -2.76 -5.66 -8.44
CA VAL A 52 -3.82 -4.66 -8.62
C VAL A 52 -3.48 -3.36 -7.88
N LEU A 53 -3.05 -3.44 -6.62
CA LEU A 53 -2.69 -2.26 -5.82
C LEU A 53 -1.51 -1.49 -6.43
N LEU A 54 -0.48 -2.20 -6.92
CA LEU A 54 0.64 -1.57 -7.63
C LEU A 54 0.20 -0.92 -8.95
N SER A 55 -0.73 -1.54 -9.69
CA SER A 55 -1.30 -0.96 -10.91
C SER A 55 -2.05 0.35 -10.62
N ILE A 56 -2.86 0.38 -9.56
CA ILE A 56 -3.55 1.60 -9.11
C ILE A 56 -2.53 2.69 -8.74
N ALA A 57 -1.51 2.34 -7.97
CA ALA A 57 -0.46 3.28 -7.58
C ALA A 57 0.33 3.83 -8.79
N ALA A 58 0.63 2.99 -9.78
CA ALA A 58 1.25 3.42 -11.03
C ALA A 58 0.33 4.37 -11.82
N GLY A 59 -0.98 4.09 -11.85
CA GLY A 59 -1.98 4.96 -12.47
C GLY A 59 -2.06 6.35 -11.83
N ILE A 60 -1.92 6.45 -10.50
CA ILE A 60 -1.88 7.75 -9.79
C ILE A 60 -0.66 8.57 -10.25
N LEU A 61 0.51 7.94 -10.37
CA LEU A 61 1.73 8.60 -10.86
C LEU A 61 1.61 8.99 -12.34
N ALA A 62 1.02 8.15 -13.17
CA ALA A 62 0.81 8.44 -14.58
C ALA A 62 -0.11 9.66 -14.78
N ARG A 63 -1.19 9.77 -14.01
CA ARG A 63 -2.09 10.93 -14.06
C ARG A 63 -1.41 12.22 -13.59
N ALA A 64 -0.51 12.14 -12.60
CA ALA A 64 0.30 13.29 -12.21
C ALA A 64 1.24 13.77 -13.34
N ALA A 65 1.63 12.86 -14.24
CA ALA A 65 2.40 13.18 -15.44
C ALA A 65 1.57 13.79 -16.57
N GLU A 66 0.33 13.34 -16.73
CA GLU A 66 -0.63 13.93 -17.68
C GLU A 66 -1.01 15.36 -17.30
N ASP A 67 -1.06 15.67 -16.00
CA ASP A 67 -1.32 17.03 -15.48
C ASP A 67 -0.09 17.97 -15.59
N GLU A 68 1.00 17.55 -16.25
CA GLU A 68 2.32 18.24 -16.33
C GLU A 68 2.95 18.55 -14.96
N ARG A 69 2.46 17.93 -13.87
CA ARG A 69 2.94 18.21 -12.51
C ARG A 69 4.18 17.43 -12.14
N ALA A 70 4.41 16.25 -12.73
CA ALA A 70 5.64 15.47 -12.58
C ALA A 70 5.75 14.38 -13.66
N ALA A 71 6.88 14.25 -14.36
CA ALA A 71 7.07 13.16 -15.32
C ALA A 71 6.94 11.78 -14.63
N PHE A 72 6.31 10.81 -15.32
CA PHE A 72 6.25 9.44 -14.82
C PHE A 72 7.68 8.85 -14.82
N ASP A 73 8.20 8.61 -13.62
CA ASP A 73 9.48 7.94 -13.44
C ASP A 73 9.26 6.54 -12.84
N ALA A 74 9.40 5.53 -13.71
CA ALA A 74 9.30 4.13 -13.33
C ALA A 74 10.33 3.73 -12.26
N GLY A 75 11.50 4.39 -12.25
CA GLY A 75 12.54 4.17 -11.25
C GLY A 75 12.12 4.65 -9.87
N SER A 76 11.60 5.87 -9.77
CA SER A 76 11.02 6.42 -8.53
C SER A 76 9.84 5.58 -8.02
N PHE A 77 8.97 5.10 -8.92
CA PHE A 77 7.89 4.18 -8.55
C PHE A 77 8.43 2.88 -7.95
N ALA A 78 9.37 2.22 -8.63
CA ALA A 78 9.97 0.98 -8.16
C ALA A 78 10.71 1.16 -6.82
N ALA A 79 11.41 2.28 -6.64
CA ALA A 79 12.07 2.62 -5.38
C ALA A 79 11.06 2.81 -4.24
N GLY A 80 9.95 3.50 -4.50
CA GLY A 80 8.85 3.67 -3.54
C GLY A 80 8.20 2.34 -3.16
N ALA A 81 7.87 1.51 -4.14
CA ALA A 81 7.32 0.17 -3.92
C ALA A 81 8.28 -0.71 -3.11
N GLY A 82 9.58 -0.67 -3.42
CA GLY A 82 10.61 -1.38 -2.68
C GLY A 82 10.79 -0.86 -1.24
N HIS A 83 10.61 0.43 -1.00
CA HIS A 83 10.59 0.99 0.36
C HIS A 83 9.39 0.47 1.15
N ALA A 84 8.18 0.52 0.56
CA ALA A 84 6.96 0.02 1.20
C ALA A 84 7.06 -1.47 1.55
N ALA A 85 7.64 -2.29 0.66
CA ALA A 85 7.88 -3.71 0.90
C ALA A 85 8.82 -3.94 2.10
N ARG A 86 9.98 -3.25 2.14
CA ARG A 86 10.92 -3.34 3.27
C ARG A 86 10.32 -2.86 4.58
N TRP A 87 9.53 -1.80 4.54
CA TRP A 87 8.81 -1.30 5.71
C TRP A 87 7.82 -2.34 6.25
N ALA A 88 7.03 -2.96 5.37
CA ALA A 88 6.08 -4.01 5.76
C ALA A 88 6.79 -5.20 6.42
N GLU A 89 7.97 -5.60 5.90
CA GLU A 89 8.82 -6.63 6.50
C GLU A 89 9.30 -6.22 7.91
N GLN A 90 9.86 -5.01 8.05
CA GLN A 90 10.39 -4.51 9.32
C GLN A 90 9.31 -4.31 10.40
N ARG A 91 8.12 -3.86 10.01
CA ARG A 91 6.99 -3.68 10.93
C ARG A 91 6.31 -5.00 11.30
N ARG A 92 6.24 -5.98 10.38
CA ARG A 92 5.80 -7.35 10.71
C ARG A 92 6.74 -8.05 11.70
N LEU A 93 8.03 -7.72 11.67
CA LEU A 93 9.01 -8.23 12.63
C LEU A 93 8.94 -7.53 14.01
N ARG A 94 8.55 -6.25 14.08
CA ARG A 94 8.46 -5.50 15.35
C ARG A 94 7.10 -5.64 16.07
N TYR A 95 6.01 -5.92 15.36
CA TYR A 95 4.69 -6.12 15.98
C TYR A 95 4.46 -7.52 16.57
N PHE A 96 5.42 -8.44 16.50
CA PHE A 96 5.42 -9.63 17.37
C PHE A 96 5.90 -9.35 18.80
N VAL A 97 6.38 -8.14 19.11
CA VAL A 97 6.95 -7.78 20.43
C VAL A 97 6.23 -6.59 21.08
N ALA A 98 5.16 -6.06 20.47
CA ALA A 98 4.35 -5.01 21.06
C ALA A 98 2.87 -5.44 21.17
N GLY A 99 2.64 -6.49 21.95
CA GLY A 99 1.46 -6.67 22.79
C GLY A 99 0.07 -6.49 22.16
N GLU A 100 -0.29 -7.36 21.21
CA GLU A 100 -1.69 -7.75 21.05
C GLU A 100 -1.79 -9.26 21.29
N ALA A 101 -2.50 -9.60 22.37
CA ALA A 101 -3.04 -10.91 22.73
C ALA A 101 -4.57 -10.82 22.64
#